data_AF-A0A645A1X3-F1
#
_entry.id   AF-A0A645A1X3-F1
#
_cell.length_a   1.000
_cell.length_b   1.000
_cell.length_c   1.000
_cell.angle_alpha   90.00
_cell.angle_beta   90.00
_cell.angle_gamma   90.00
#
_symmetry.space_group_name_H-M   'P 1'
#
loop_
_entity.id
_entity.type
_entity.pdbx_description
1 polymer ?
#
loop_
_entity_poly.entity_id
_entity_poly.type
_entity_poly.pdbx_seq_one_letter_code
_entity_poly.pdbx_strand_id
1 'polypeptide(L)'
;MVIDNFEFRFATYNHSSFNIKYVSANRVKLLLENSKAMVEIQGAINESGELIAPKRGKMGEKIKEESAGQVRLRLYNKEDKRTYEEYGYAAGIEIVRY
;
A
#
# COMPACT_ATOMS: atom_id res chain seq x y z
N MET A 1 5.79 -4.39 11.51
CA MET A 1 5.00 -5.54 11.01
C MET A 1 5.15 -6.66 12.02
N VAL A 2 4.06 -7.35 12.37
CA VAL A 2 4.11 -8.45 13.35
C VAL A 2 3.77 -9.76 12.64
N ILE A 3 4.65 -10.76 12.77
CA ILE A 3 4.45 -12.11 12.24
C ILE A 3 4.81 -13.07 13.35
N ASP A 4 3.93 -14.01 13.68
CA ASP A 4 4.15 -15.01 14.74
C ASP A 4 4.65 -14.39 16.07
N ASN A 5 4.01 -13.30 16.50
CA ASN A 5 4.39 -12.48 17.66
C ASN A 5 5.77 -11.79 17.60
N PHE A 6 6.48 -11.86 16.47
CA PHE A 6 7.73 -11.15 16.26
C PHE A 6 7.53 -9.84 15.51
N GLU A 7 8.06 -8.74 16.05
CA GLU A 7 7.93 -7.41 15.48
C GLU A 7 9.16 -7.02 14.64
N PHE A 8 8.93 -6.81 13.33
CA PHE A 8 9.90 -6.21 12.43
C PHE A 8 9.77 -4.69 12.45
N ARG A 9 10.82 -4.02 12.95
CA ARG A 9 10.93 -2.56 13.05
C ARG A 9 11.91 -2.01 12.02
N PHE A 10 11.54 -0.89 11.40
CA PHE A 10 12.39 -0.15 10.46
C PHE A 10 12.50 1.29 10.96
N ALA A 11 13.66 1.67 11.49
CA ALA A 11 13.89 2.99 12.08
C ALA A 11 15.34 3.46 11.90
N THR A 12 15.60 4.75 12.07
CA THR A 12 16.96 5.31 11.96
C THR A 12 17.92 4.70 12.98
N TYR A 13 17.46 4.45 14.22
CA TYR A 13 18.30 3.88 15.29
C TYR A 13 18.68 2.40 15.09
N ASN A 14 18.03 1.68 14.16
CA ASN A 14 18.44 0.31 13.81
C ASN A 14 19.08 0.24 12.43
N HIS A 15 19.67 1.36 11.98
CA HIS A 15 20.36 1.50 10.70
C HIS A 15 19.53 1.06 9.50
N SER A 16 18.19 1.25 9.57
CA SER A 16 17.35 1.02 8.41
C SER A 16 17.60 2.10 7.36
N SER A 17 17.72 1.68 6.11
CA SER A 17 17.65 2.55 4.95
C SER A 17 16.21 2.68 4.46
N PHE A 18 15.89 3.84 3.90
CA PHE A 18 14.61 4.13 3.28
C PHE A 18 14.86 4.58 1.85
N ASN A 19 14.19 3.95 0.88
CA ASN A 19 14.33 4.27 -0.53
C ASN A 19 12.96 4.38 -1.18
N ILE A 20 12.67 5.55 -1.73
CA ILE A 20 11.51 5.77 -2.58
C ILE A 20 11.88 5.27 -3.97
N LYS A 21 11.27 4.16 -4.41
CA LYS A 21 11.53 3.60 -5.74
C LYS A 21 10.75 4.34 -6.82
N TYR A 22 9.51 4.73 -6.52
CA TYR A 22 8.65 5.46 -7.45
C TYR A 22 7.49 6.15 -6.72
N VAL A 23 7.10 7.34 -7.17
CA VAL A 23 5.90 8.07 -6.73
C VAL A 23 5.24 8.75 -7.93
N SER A 24 3.98 8.42 -8.19
CA SER A 24 3.09 9.12 -9.12
C SER A 24 1.87 9.68 -8.40
N ALA A 25 0.94 10.26 -9.14
CA ALA A 25 -0.34 10.71 -8.61
C ALA A 25 -1.21 9.56 -8.05
N ASN A 26 -1.00 8.33 -8.51
CA ASN A 26 -1.86 7.19 -8.16
C ASN A 26 -1.10 5.94 -7.72
N ARG A 27 0.23 5.97 -7.68
CA ARG A 27 1.06 4.82 -7.29
C ARG A 27 2.26 5.26 -6.49
N VAL A 28 2.62 4.45 -5.50
CA VAL A 28 3.82 4.63 -4.70
C VAL A 28 4.49 3.29 -4.46
N LYS A 29 5.81 3.26 -4.52
CA LYS A 29 6.62 2.11 -4.14
C LYS A 29 7.75 2.55 -3.25
N LEU A 30 7.76 2.02 -2.02
CA LEU A 30 8.76 2.29 -1.00
C LEU A 30 9.49 0.99 -0.66
N LEU A 31 10.76 1.12 -0.29
CA LEU A 31 11.58 0.04 0.22
C LEU A 31 12.23 0.48 1.53
N LEU A 32 12.03 -0.30 2.60
CA LEU A 32 12.79 -0.16 3.84
C LEU A 32 13.62 -1.41 4.05
N GLU A 33 14.86 -1.25 4.48
CA GLU A 33 15.79 -2.35 4.61
C GLU A 33 16.74 -2.14 5.77
N ASN A 34 16.94 -3.16 6.60
CA ASN A 34 18.01 -3.24 7.59
C ASN A 34 18.80 -4.55 7.43
N SER A 35 19.69 -4.87 8.36
CA SER A 35 20.49 -6.09 8.32
C SER A 35 19.67 -7.37 8.40
N LYS A 36 18.49 -7.34 9.03
CA LYS A 36 17.65 -8.52 9.31
C LYS A 36 16.52 -8.72 8.32
N ALA A 37 15.96 -7.66 7.78
CA ALA A 37 14.77 -7.74 6.95
C ALA A 37 14.71 -6.62 5.90
N MET A 38 13.88 -6.84 4.90
CA MET A 38 13.52 -5.88 3.87
C MET A 38 12.00 -5.86 3.72
N VAL A 39 11.37 -4.69 3.75
CA VAL A 39 9.94 -4.54 3.47
C VAL A 39 9.73 -3.64 2.26
N GLU A 40 8.97 -4.16 1.31
CA GLU A 40 8.48 -3.42 0.15
C GLU A 40 7.01 -3.05 0.40
N ILE A 41 6.71 -1.76 0.27
CA ILE A 41 5.35 -1.22 0.39
C ILE A 41 4.95 -0.68 -0.98
N GLN A 42 3.84 -1.17 -1.52
CA GLN A 42 3.27 -0.67 -2.76
C GLN A 42 1.86 -0.17 -2.50
N GLY A 43 1.60 1.10 -2.80
CA GLY A 43 0.27 1.68 -2.78
C GLY A 43 -0.19 1.97 -4.21
N ALA A 44 -1.44 1.64 -4.53
CA ALA A 44 -2.09 1.98 -5.78
C ALA A 44 -3.48 2.56 -5.49
N ILE A 45 -3.73 3.77 -5.94
CA ILE A 45 -5.05 4.38 -5.95
C ILE A 45 -5.72 3.90 -7.24
N ASN A 46 -6.70 3.00 -7.10
CA ASN A 46 -7.53 2.63 -8.24
C ASN A 46 -8.59 3.72 -8.42
N GLU A 47 -8.67 4.28 -9.62
CA GLU A 47 -9.78 5.14 -9.97
C GLU A 47 -11.05 4.30 -9.98
N SER A 48 -12.06 4.76 -9.25
CA SER A 48 -13.38 4.14 -9.14
C SER A 48 -13.98 3.88 -10.53
N GLY A 49 -14.52 2.67 -10.74
CA GLY A 49 -15.41 2.41 -11.87
C GLY A 49 -16.66 3.28 -11.80
N GLU A 50 -17.24 3.61 -12.95
CA GLU A 50 -18.52 4.34 -13.01
C GLU A 50 -19.63 3.42 -12.49
N LEU A 51 -20.20 3.73 -11.32
CA LEU A 51 -21.44 3.09 -10.89
C LEU A 51 -22.63 3.94 -11.33
N ILE A 52 -23.51 3.36 -12.15
CA ILE A 52 -24.74 4.04 -12.58
C ILE A 52 -25.81 3.74 -11.53
N ALA A 53 -26.21 4.75 -10.77
CA ALA A 53 -27.27 4.60 -9.79
C ALA A 53 -28.61 5.13 -10.30
N PRO A 54 -29.74 4.49 -9.94
CA PRO A 54 -31.06 4.93 -10.34
C PRO A 54 -31.53 6.12 -9.49
N LYS A 55 -32.05 7.16 -10.14
CA LYS A 55 -32.82 8.23 -9.48
C LYS A 55 -34.16 8.36 -10.20
N ARG A 56 -35.27 8.23 -9.47
CA ARG A 56 -36.64 8.23 -10.02
C ARG A 56 -36.87 7.21 -11.15
N GLY A 57 -36.33 5.99 -11.01
CA GLY A 57 -36.58 4.89 -11.95
C GLY A 57 -35.85 4.97 -13.30
N LYS A 58 -34.91 5.91 -13.47
CA LYS A 58 -34.02 5.98 -14.65
C LYS A 58 -32.56 5.90 -14.22
N MET A 59 -31.78 5.08 -14.92
CA MET A 59 -30.31 5.04 -14.81
C MET A 59 -29.78 6.30 -15.47
N GLY A 60 -29.17 7.23 -14.73
CA GLY A 60 -28.78 8.52 -15.33
C GLY A 60 -27.75 9.34 -14.58
N GLU A 61 -27.55 9.13 -13.28
CA GLU A 61 -26.49 9.84 -12.54
C GLU A 61 -25.29 8.92 -12.30
N LYS A 62 -24.10 9.40 -12.67
CA LYS A 62 -22.83 8.74 -12.35
C LYS A 62 -22.52 9.00 -10.88
N ILE A 63 -22.49 7.95 -10.08
CA ILE A 63 -21.93 8.05 -8.72
C ILE A 63 -20.46 7.70 -8.82
N LYS A 64 -19.60 8.66 -8.49
CA LYS A 64 -18.20 8.36 -8.19
C LYS A 64 -18.19 7.59 -6.88
N GLU A 65 -17.86 6.29 -6.93
CA GLU A 65 -17.48 5.59 -5.71
C GLU A 65 -16.18 6.19 -5.17
N GLU A 66 -16.03 6.20 -3.85
CA GLU A 66 -14.80 6.67 -3.20
C GLU A 66 -13.61 5.83 -3.70
N SER A 67 -12.47 6.50 -3.93
CA SER A 67 -11.29 5.86 -4.50
C SER A 67 -10.81 4.72 -3.61
N ALA A 68 -10.93 3.48 -4.08
CA ALA A 68 -10.45 2.31 -3.35
C ALA A 68 -8.96 2.12 -3.60
N GLY A 69 -8.13 2.46 -2.60
CA GLY A 69 -6.71 2.14 -2.63
C GLY A 69 -6.44 0.65 -2.39
N GLN A 70 -5.41 0.13 -3.05
CA GLN A 70 -4.81 -1.16 -2.73
C GLN A 70 -3.42 -0.93 -2.15
N VAL A 71 -3.12 -1.61 -1.05
CA VAL A 71 -1.79 -1.67 -0.45
C VAL A 71 -1.29 -3.10 -0.50
N ARG A 72 -0.09 -3.31 -1.05
CA ARG A 72 0.64 -4.58 -0.96
C ARG A 72 1.85 -4.39 -0.07
N LEU A 73 1.98 -5.25 0.92
CA LEU A 73 3.12 -5.33 1.82
C LEU A 73 3.86 -6.64 1.54
N ARG A 74 5.15 -6.57 1.27
CA ARG A 74 6.00 -7.74 1.12
C ARG A 74 7.19 -7.63 2.06
N LEU A 75 7.26 -8.50 3.06
CA LEU A 75 8.40 -8.63 3.97
C LEU A 75 9.27 -9.80 3.55
N TYR A 76 10.55 -9.55 3.38
CA TYR A 76 11.59 -10.56 3.24
C TYR A 76 12.44 -10.59 4.50
N ASN A 77 12.38 -11.70 5.22
CA ASN A 77 13.26 -11.97 6.35
C ASN A 77 14.58 -12.54 5.82
N LYS A 78 15.70 -11.86 6.09
CA LYS A 78 17.03 -12.24 5.61
C LYS A 78 17.65 -13.38 6.43
N GLU A 79 17.21 -13.56 7.66
CA GLU A 79 17.72 -14.59 8.59
C GLU A 79 17.23 -15.98 8.15
N ASP A 80 15.92 -16.16 7.95
CA ASP A 80 15.30 -17.43 7.56
C ASP A 80 14.98 -17.55 6.06
N LYS A 81 15.26 -16.49 5.28
CA LYS A 81 15.00 -16.38 3.83
C LYS A 81 13.52 -16.48 3.45
N ARG A 82 12.58 -16.32 4.40
CA ARG A 82 11.15 -16.37 4.13
C ARG A 82 10.64 -15.03 3.59
N THR A 83 9.63 -15.14 2.74
CA THR A 83 8.88 -13.99 2.23
C THR A 83 7.45 -14.11 2.72
N TYR A 84 6.93 -13.01 3.26
CA TYR A 84 5.54 -12.86 3.67
C TYR A 84 4.93 -11.74 2.84
N GLU A 85 3.70 -11.93 2.41
CA GLU A 85 3.00 -11.01 1.53
C GLU A 85 1.54 -10.86 1.95
N GLU A 86 1.08 -9.62 1.98
CA GLU A 86 -0.28 -9.29 2.39
C GLU A 86 -0.84 -8.15 1.54
N TYR A 87 -2.17 -8.16 1.37
CA TYR A 87 -2.91 -7.22 0.55
C TYR A 87 -4.00 -6.56 1.39
N GLY A 88 -3.96 -5.23 1.47
CA GLY A 88 -5.05 -4.40 1.95
C GLY A 88 -5.86 -3.86 0.77
N TYR A 89 -7.17 -4.00 0.83
CA TYR A 89 -8.11 -3.43 -0.14
C TYR A 89 -8.92 -2.31 0.53
N ALA A 90 -9.47 -1.40 -0.27
CA ALA A 90 -10.22 -0.23 0.21
C ALA A 90 -9.43 0.65 1.19
N ALA A 91 -8.11 0.77 0.98
CA ALA A 91 -7.25 1.62 1.78
C ALA A 91 -7.43 3.09 1.39
N GLY A 92 -7.58 3.97 2.39
CA GLY A 92 -7.41 5.41 2.19
C GLY A 92 -5.93 5.71 1.95
N ILE A 93 -5.57 6.12 0.73
CA ILE A 93 -4.19 6.46 0.36
C ILE A 93 -4.16 7.93 -0.04
N GLU A 94 -3.37 8.72 0.67
CA GLU A 94 -3.08 10.12 0.31
C GLU A 94 -1.61 10.23 -0.12
N ILE A 95 -1.38 10.68 -1.36
CA ILE A 95 -0.04 10.92 -1.90
C ILE A 95 0.17 12.43 -1.98
N VAL A 96 0.91 13.00 -1.04
CA VAL A 96 1.22 14.43 -1.00
C VAL A 96 2.52 14.71 -1.75
N ARG A 97 2.49 15.64 -2.71
CA ARG A 97 3.69 16.21 -3.34
C ARG A 97 3.97 17.58 -2.73
N TYR A 98 5.25 17.89 -2.52
CA TYR A 98 5.73 19.24 -2.16
C TYR A 98 5.80 20.13 -3.39
#